data_AF-A0A8D2CZ73-F1
#
_entry.id   AF-A0A8D2CZ73-F1
#
_cell.length_a   1.000
_cell.length_b   1.000
_cell.length_c   1.000
_cell.angle_alpha   90.00
_cell.angle_beta   90.00
_cell.angle_gamma   90.00
#
_symmetry.space_group_name_H-M   'P 1'
#
loop_
_entity.id
_entity.type
_entity.pdbx_description
1 polymer ?
#
loop_
_entity_poly.entity_id
_entity_poly.type
_entity_poly.pdbx_seq_one_letter_code
_entity_poly.pdbx_strand_id
1 'polypeptide(L)'
;MAAGVLPQNKQPYSTLVTNRGYAANMKGNSERPTPKYTKVGERLRHVIPGHMACSMACGGKACKYENPARWSEQEQAIKGVYSSW
;
A
#
# COMPACT_ATOMS: atom_id res chain seq x y z
N MET A 1 -2.59 11.00 36.39
CA MET A 1 -2.68 12.34 35.76
C MET A 1 -2.65 12.16 34.24
N ALA A 2 -3.44 12.96 33.53
CA ALA A 2 -3.91 12.73 32.17
C ALA A 2 -2.97 13.21 31.04
N ALA A 3 -3.35 12.78 29.82
CA ALA A 3 -3.07 13.25 28.45
C ALA A 3 -2.47 12.10 27.60
N GLY A 4 -3.13 11.52 26.61
CA GLY A 4 -4.07 12.09 25.65
C GLY A 4 -3.34 12.36 24.33
N VAL A 5 -3.03 11.32 23.55
CA VAL A 5 -2.66 11.46 22.13
C VAL A 5 -3.31 10.31 21.35
N LEU A 6 -4.36 10.63 20.60
CA LEU A 6 -4.93 9.75 19.57
C LEU A 6 -4.06 9.87 18.30
N PRO A 7 -3.53 8.77 17.74
CA PRO A 7 -3.28 8.69 16.31
C PRO A 7 -4.55 8.17 15.66
N GLN A 8 -5.03 8.99 14.72
CA GLN A 8 -6.24 8.78 13.95
C GLN A 8 -6.18 7.51 13.09
N ASN A 9 -7.39 7.04 12.79
CA ASN A 9 -7.73 6.35 11.55
C ASN A 9 -7.39 4.85 11.48
N LYS A 10 -8.05 4.07 12.34
CA LYS A 10 -8.50 2.72 11.95
C LYS A 10 -9.81 2.85 11.18
N GLN A 11 -9.76 2.89 9.85
CA GLN A 11 -10.90 2.44 9.06
C GLN A 11 -10.61 1.05 8.48
N PRO A 12 -11.42 0.05 8.82
CA PRO A 12 -11.26 -1.32 8.36
C PRO A 12 -11.67 -1.45 6.89
N TYR A 13 -10.95 -2.32 6.20
CA TYR A 13 -11.25 -2.82 4.87
C TYR A 13 -12.73 -3.19 4.73
N SER A 14 -13.43 -2.41 3.90
CA SER A 14 -14.73 -2.68 3.24
C SER A 14 -15.86 -3.27 4.10
N THR A 15 -16.80 -2.43 4.53
CA THR A 15 -18.17 -2.86 4.84
C THR A 15 -19.15 -2.09 3.97
N LEU A 16 -19.87 -2.82 3.11
CA LEU A 16 -20.99 -2.31 2.33
C LEU A 16 -22.15 -2.00 3.28
N VAL A 17 -22.30 -0.74 3.67
CA VAL A 17 -23.49 -0.25 4.39
C VAL A 17 -24.38 0.50 3.41
N THR A 18 -25.49 -0.13 3.05
CA THR A 18 -26.60 0.44 2.29
C THR A 18 -27.24 1.58 3.10
N ASN A 19 -26.81 2.82 2.89
CA ASN A 19 -27.42 3.98 3.54
C ASN A 19 -28.39 4.69 2.58
N ARG A 20 -29.69 4.61 2.87
CA ARG A 20 -30.82 5.06 2.05
C ARG A 20 -31.04 6.59 2.08
N GLY A 21 -30.03 7.38 2.45
CA GLY A 21 -30.18 8.79 2.86
C GLY A 21 -29.20 9.79 2.23
N TYR A 22 -28.47 9.44 1.17
CA TYR A 22 -27.60 10.38 0.43
C TYR A 22 -28.04 10.57 -1.04
N ALA A 23 -29.30 10.25 -1.35
CA ALA A 23 -29.83 10.22 -2.71
C ALA A 23 -30.24 11.61 -3.27
N ALA A 24 -29.47 12.66 -2.99
CA ALA A 24 -29.67 13.95 -3.64
C ALA A 24 -28.30 14.50 -4.09
N ASN A 25 -28.11 14.54 -5.42
CA ASN A 25 -26.97 15.15 -6.12
C ASN A 25 -25.76 14.24 -6.45
N MET A 26 -25.99 13.01 -6.88
CA MET A 26 -25.08 12.36 -7.83
C MET A 26 -25.67 12.54 -9.22
N LYS A 27 -25.33 13.64 -9.91
CA LYS A 27 -25.37 13.64 -11.38
C LYS A 27 -24.22 12.76 -11.84
N GLY A 28 -24.36 11.46 -11.58
CA GLY A 28 -23.31 10.48 -11.71
C GLY A 28 -23.00 10.33 -13.19
N ASN A 29 -21.84 10.80 -13.61
CA ASN A 29 -21.17 10.10 -14.68
C ASN A 29 -20.95 8.70 -14.11
N SER A 30 -21.72 7.72 -14.57
CA SER A 30 -21.51 6.29 -14.30
C SER A 30 -20.25 5.81 -15.02
N GLU A 31 -19.19 6.61 -14.96
CA GLU A 31 -17.94 6.39 -15.63
C GLU A 31 -17.13 5.48 -14.73
N ARG A 32 -16.80 4.32 -15.26
CA ARG A 32 -15.99 3.32 -14.56
C ARG A 32 -14.69 4.00 -14.09
N PRO A 33 -14.34 3.93 -12.80
CA PRO A 33 -13.08 4.51 -12.32
C PRO A 33 -11.93 4.02 -13.18
N THR A 34 -11.25 4.95 -13.85
CA THR A 34 -10.12 4.64 -14.72
C THR A 34 -8.81 4.77 -13.93
N PRO A 35 -7.86 3.84 -14.10
CA PRO A 35 -6.57 3.96 -13.47
C PRO A 35 -5.83 5.20 -14.00
N LYS A 36 -5.13 5.90 -13.11
CA LYS A 36 -4.27 7.06 -13.47
C LYS A 36 -2.93 6.65 -14.08
N TYR A 37 -2.64 5.35 -14.14
CA TYR A 37 -1.43 4.78 -14.72
C TYR A 37 -1.70 4.15 -16.08
N THR A 38 -0.65 3.96 -16.87
CA THR A 38 -0.76 3.45 -18.24
C THR A 38 -1.14 1.97 -18.28
N LYS A 39 -1.85 1.56 -19.34
CA LYS A 39 -2.21 0.15 -19.58
C LYS A 39 -0.97 -0.74 -19.71
N VAL A 40 0.08 -0.23 -20.35
CA VAL A 40 1.36 -0.93 -20.49
C VAL A 40 2.04 -1.07 -19.12
N GLY A 41 2.08 0.00 -18.33
CA GLY A 41 2.65 -0.04 -16.97
C GLY A 41 1.92 -1.04 -16.07
N GLU A 42 0.61 -1.18 -16.25
CA GLU A 42 -0.17 -2.18 -15.52
C GLU A 42 0.21 -3.62 -15.88
N ARG A 43 0.37 -3.91 -17.18
CA ARG A 43 0.87 -5.22 -17.61
C ARG A 43 2.27 -5.49 -17.09
N LEU A 44 3.11 -4.46 -17.06
CA LEU A 44 4.49 -4.57 -16.62
C LEU A 44 4.61 -5.00 -15.15
N ARG A 45 3.74 -4.51 -14.27
CA ARG A 45 3.70 -4.91 -12.84
C ARG A 45 3.50 -6.41 -12.62
N HIS A 46 2.82 -7.08 -13.54
CA HIS A 46 2.54 -8.51 -13.42
C HIS A 46 3.70 -9.39 -13.92
N VAL A 47 4.57 -8.85 -14.76
CA VAL A 47 5.67 -9.61 -15.39
C VAL A 47 7.03 -9.27 -14.82
N ILE A 48 7.19 -8.13 -14.14
CA ILE A 48 8.44 -7.78 -13.46
C ILE A 48 8.52 -8.56 -12.13
N PRO A 49 9.53 -9.43 -11.94
CA PRO A 49 9.77 -10.08 -10.66
C PRO A 49 10.02 -9.06 -9.54
N GLY A 50 9.59 -9.36 -8.32
CA GLY A 50 9.69 -8.43 -7.18
C GLY A 50 11.10 -7.87 -6.93
N HIS A 51 12.14 -8.70 -7.09
CA HIS A 51 13.53 -8.28 -6.95
C HIS A 51 13.96 -7.24 -7.99
N MET A 52 13.52 -7.42 -9.23
CA MET A 52 13.75 -6.48 -10.32
C MET A 52 12.98 -5.18 -10.07
N ALA A 53 11.74 -5.27 -9.56
CA ALA A 53 10.94 -4.11 -9.22
C ALA A 53 11.61 -3.25 -8.11
N CYS A 54 12.06 -3.86 -7.00
CA CYS A 54 12.79 -3.14 -5.94
C CYS A 54 14.06 -2.51 -6.51
N SER A 55 14.83 -3.28 -7.29
CA SER A 55 16.10 -2.80 -7.85
C SER A 55 15.91 -1.59 -8.78
N MET A 56 14.87 -1.61 -9.61
CA MET A 56 14.56 -0.52 -10.52
C MET A 56 13.94 0.69 -9.81
N ALA A 57 13.10 0.48 -8.80
CA ALA A 57 12.42 1.56 -8.08
C ALA A 57 13.29 2.22 -7.00
N CYS A 58 14.16 1.46 -6.34
CA CYS A 58 15.05 1.94 -5.28
C CYS A 58 16.43 2.36 -5.81
N GLY A 59 16.67 2.27 -7.13
CA GLY A 59 17.84 2.86 -7.79
C GLY A 59 19.14 2.07 -7.69
N GLY A 60 19.11 0.73 -7.56
CA GLY A 60 20.35 -0.04 -7.47
C GLY A 60 20.20 -1.56 -7.38
N LYS A 61 21.35 -2.25 -7.33
CA LYS A 61 21.42 -3.71 -7.15
C LYS A 61 21.37 -4.06 -5.66
N ALA A 62 20.57 -5.08 -5.31
CA ALA A 62 20.47 -5.63 -3.95
C ALA A 62 19.88 -4.68 -2.89
N CYS A 63 18.63 -4.28 -3.12
CA CYS A 63 17.75 -3.54 -2.20
C CYS A 63 17.80 -4.15 -0.78
N LYS A 64 18.05 -3.34 0.29
CA LYS A 64 18.07 -3.83 1.70
C LYS A 64 16.78 -4.59 2.04
N TYR A 65 15.64 -4.09 1.56
CA TYR A 65 14.30 -4.62 1.86
C TYR A 65 13.92 -5.89 1.09
N GLU A 66 14.74 -6.30 0.13
CA GLU A 66 14.46 -7.46 -0.71
C GLU A 66 15.26 -8.69 -0.29
N ASN A 67 16.38 -8.50 0.43
CA ASN A 67 17.25 -9.58 0.85
C ASN A 67 17.17 -9.84 2.37
N PRO A 68 16.62 -10.99 2.81
CA PRO A 68 16.53 -11.36 4.22
C PRO A 68 17.91 -11.44 4.90
N ALA A 69 18.96 -11.81 4.16
CA ALA A 69 20.31 -11.92 4.70
C ALA A 69 20.93 -10.57 5.12
N ARG A 70 20.27 -9.45 4.77
CA ARG A 70 20.70 -8.09 5.15
C ARG A 70 20.00 -7.55 6.40
N TRP A 71 19.18 -8.38 7.06
CA TRP A 71 18.46 -8.03 8.28
C TRP A 71 18.93 -8.92 9.43
N SER A 72 19.38 -8.29 10.51
CA SER A 72 19.54 -8.96 11.79
C SER A 72 18.19 -9.08 12.52
N GLU A 73 18.06 -10.04 13.44
CA GLU A 73 16.83 -10.17 14.25
C GLU A 73 16.58 -8.94 15.13
N GLN A 74 17.65 -8.22 15.52
CA GLN A 74 17.58 -7.04 16.37
C GLN A 74 17.11 -5.79 15.61
N GLU A 75 17.38 -5.73 14.30
CA GLU A 75 16.91 -4.64 13.43
C GLU A 75 15.44 -4.77 13.03
N GLN A 76 14.86 -5.97 13.15
CA GLN A 76 13.48 -6.25 12.78
C GLN A 76 12.54 -5.80 13.90
N ALA A 77 11.70 -4.81 13.60
CA ALA A 77 10.71 -4.35 14.56
C ALA A 77 9.61 -5.40 14.84
N ILE A 78 9.35 -6.29 13.87
CA ILE A 78 8.62 -7.56 14.06
C ILE A 78 9.42 -8.66 13.38
N LYS A 79 9.61 -9.80 14.06
CA LYS A 79 10.27 -10.98 13.49
C LYS A 79 9.59 -11.43 12.20
N GLY A 80 10.36 -11.53 11.12
CA GLY A 80 9.89 -11.87 9.78
C GLY A 80 9.42 -10.67 8.94
N VAL A 81 9.49 -9.44 9.47
CA VAL A 81 9.20 -8.22 8.74
C VAL A 81 10.46 -7.38 8.62
N TYR A 82 10.86 -7.08 7.38
CA TYR A 82 12.07 -6.32 7.05
C TYR A 82 11.86 -4.81 7.23
N SER A 83 11.63 -4.35 8.46
CA SER A 83 11.46 -2.92 8.78
C SER A 83 11.89 -2.59 10.21
N SER A 84 12.45 -1.39 10.41
CA SER A 84 12.80 -0.80 11.71
C SER A 84 11.92 0.44 11.94
N TRP A 85 11.10 0.48 12.99
CA TRP A 85 10.31 1.65 13.39
C TRP A 85 10.57 2.04 14.84
#